data_AF-A0A0U5B6P0-F1
#
_entry.id   AF-A0A0U5B6P0-F1
#
_cell.length_a   1.000
_cell.length_b   1.000
_cell.length_c   1.000
_cell.angle_alpha   90.00
_cell.angle_beta   90.00
_cell.angle_gamma   90.00
#
_symmetry.space_group_name_H-M   'P 1'
#
loop_
_entity.id
_entity.type
_entity.pdbx_description
1 polymer ?
#
loop_
_entity_poly.entity_id
_entity_poly.type
_entity_poly.pdbx_seq_one_letter_code
_entity_poly.pdbx_strand_id
1 'polypeptide(L)'
;MSTVELPTRLPRWLLARRGTSLPVERMRLRLAAYVYGGTLVLGAIALANGETIVDGHAALVVAATTATTYLAHVLAHRVGEQIGHPRGTERDHWLQEARDSTPILFAGITPTVVLLLPMFTSLPTEAAQLIAGGWIVLQFSLLGTDVARLSGRRPTARTLWSGIALALAAGVVVVLKVTLAH
;
A
#
# COMPACT_ATOMS: atom_id res chain seq x y z
N MET A 1 11.49 11.81 -24.35
CA MET A 1 10.62 11.55 -23.19
C MET A 1 9.80 10.32 -23.48
N SER A 2 10.16 9.18 -22.89
CA SER A 2 9.53 7.89 -23.20
C SER A 2 8.25 7.73 -22.38
N THR A 3 7.10 7.77 -23.06
CA THR A 3 5.76 7.63 -22.49
C THR A 3 5.39 6.15 -22.40
N VAL A 4 5.15 5.63 -21.19
CA VAL A 4 4.80 4.22 -21.00
C VAL A 4 3.27 4.05 -20.98
N GLU A 5 2.74 3.19 -21.85
CA GLU A 5 1.32 2.82 -21.84
C GLU A 5 0.98 1.93 -20.63
N LEU A 6 -0.12 2.25 -19.94
CA LEU A 6 -0.53 1.55 -18.70
C LEU A 6 -1.42 0.34 -18.99
N PRO A 7 -1.03 -0.87 -18.54
CA PRO A 7 -1.81 -2.09 -18.70
C PRO A 7 -3.01 -2.16 -17.71
N THR A 8 -3.96 -3.02 -18.05
CA THR A 8 -5.38 -2.97 -17.69
C THR A 8 -5.79 -3.69 -16.40
N ARG A 9 -4.87 -4.06 -15.50
CA ARG A 9 -5.22 -4.93 -14.34
C ARG A 9 -4.98 -4.38 -12.93
N LEU A 10 -4.42 -3.17 -12.81
CA LEU A 10 -4.64 -2.33 -11.64
C LEU A 10 -5.81 -1.38 -11.92
N PRO A 11 -6.54 -0.89 -10.90
CA PRO A 11 -7.53 0.15 -11.12
C PRO A 11 -6.77 1.34 -11.73
N ARG A 12 -6.94 1.57 -13.05
CA ARG A 12 -6.09 2.49 -13.83
C ARG A 12 -5.93 3.85 -13.17
N TRP A 13 -6.95 4.29 -12.44
CA TRP A 13 -7.01 5.54 -11.67
C TRP A 13 -6.03 5.64 -10.49
N LEU A 14 -5.52 4.54 -9.94
CA LEU A 14 -4.52 4.56 -8.85
C LEU A 14 -3.12 4.93 -9.34
N LEU A 15 -2.78 4.49 -10.57
CA LEU A 15 -1.44 4.69 -11.12
C LEU A 15 -1.37 5.84 -12.12
N ALA A 16 -2.40 6.13 -12.91
CA ALA A 16 -2.45 7.37 -13.70
C ALA A 16 -3.85 7.75 -14.20
N ARG A 17 -4.02 8.99 -14.64
CA ARG A 17 -5.20 9.38 -15.43
C ARG A 17 -5.29 8.56 -16.71
N ARG A 18 -6.51 8.17 -17.10
CA ARG A 18 -6.82 7.57 -18.41
C ARG A 18 -6.33 8.53 -19.50
N GLY A 19 -5.29 8.15 -20.26
CA GLY A 19 -4.76 8.94 -21.38
C GLY A 19 -3.56 9.85 -21.10
N THR A 20 -2.95 9.82 -19.91
CA THR A 20 -1.73 10.60 -19.61
C THR A 20 -0.57 9.70 -19.19
N SER A 21 0.53 9.76 -19.92
CA SER A 21 1.80 9.16 -19.50
C SER A 21 2.40 9.95 -18.34
N LEU A 22 2.58 9.31 -17.18
CA LEU A 22 3.29 9.94 -16.07
C LEU A 22 4.81 9.87 -16.30
N PRO A 23 5.57 10.91 -15.92
CA PRO A 23 7.02 10.84 -15.86
C PRO A 23 7.45 9.66 -14.98
N VAL A 24 8.47 8.91 -15.42
CA VAL A 24 8.98 7.71 -14.73
C VAL A 24 9.26 7.98 -13.25
N GLU A 25 9.77 9.16 -12.91
CA GLU A 25 10.09 9.53 -11.53
C GLU A 25 8.86 9.56 -10.60
N ARG A 26 7.72 10.10 -11.06
CA ARG A 26 6.47 10.07 -10.28
C ARG A 26 5.95 8.64 -10.10
N MET A 27 6.12 7.80 -11.11
CA MET A 27 5.73 6.39 -11.02
C MET A 27 6.57 5.65 -9.98
N ARG A 28 7.88 5.94 -9.88
CA ARG A 28 8.77 5.38 -8.86
C ARG A 28 8.36 5.82 -7.46
N LEU A 29 8.04 7.10 -7.26
CA LEU A 29 7.55 7.63 -5.98
C LEU A 29 6.26 6.94 -5.52
N ARG A 30 5.28 6.79 -6.41
CA ARG A 30 4.00 6.12 -6.09
C ARG A 30 4.19 4.63 -5.75
N LEU A 31 5.06 3.94 -6.50
CA LEU A 31 5.39 2.54 -6.22
C LEU A 31 6.07 2.38 -4.86
N ALA A 32 7.02 3.25 -4.53
CA ALA A 32 7.69 3.24 -3.22
C ALA A 32 6.71 3.50 -2.08
N ALA A 33 5.83 4.50 -2.23
CA ALA A 33 4.79 4.82 -1.26
C ALA A 33 3.85 3.64 -1.00
N TYR A 34 3.49 2.90 -2.05
CA TYR A 34 2.62 1.74 -1.94
C TYR A 34 3.27 0.54 -1.22
N VAL A 35 4.51 0.22 -1.59
CA VAL A 35 5.26 -0.87 -0.93
C VAL A 35 5.49 -0.53 0.55
N TYR A 36 5.86 0.72 0.82
CA TYR A 36 6.07 1.20 2.19
C TYR A 36 4.78 1.14 3.01
N GLY A 37 3.69 1.73 2.51
CA GLY A 37 2.40 1.73 3.18
C GLY A 37 1.85 0.32 3.43
N GLY A 38 1.92 -0.56 2.43
CA GLY A 38 1.51 -1.96 2.57
C GLY A 38 2.33 -2.71 3.61
N THR A 39 3.64 -2.43 3.72
CA THR A 39 4.51 -3.10 4.71
C THR A 39 4.14 -2.68 6.14
N LEU A 40 3.86 -1.40 6.37
CA LEU A 40 3.41 -0.91 7.68
C LEU A 40 2.04 -1.48 8.06
N VAL A 41 1.11 -1.51 7.11
CA VAL A 41 -0.23 -2.12 7.30
C VAL A 41 -0.11 -3.60 7.63
N LEU A 42 0.72 -4.35 6.92
CA LEU A 42 0.95 -5.77 7.20
C LEU A 42 1.55 -5.99 8.59
N GLY A 43 2.49 -5.13 9.02
CA GLY A 43 3.03 -5.14 10.37
C GLY A 43 2.03 -4.78 11.47
N ALA A 44 0.96 -4.04 11.14
CA ALA A 44 -0.17 -3.77 12.03
C ALA A 44 -1.12 -4.98 12.10
N ILE A 45 -1.48 -5.58 10.96
CA ILE A 45 -2.30 -6.81 10.89
C ILE A 45 -1.63 -7.97 11.65
N ALA A 46 -0.30 -8.04 11.62
CA ALA A 46 0.50 -9.02 12.34
C ALA A 46 0.32 -8.99 13.86
N LEU A 47 -0.07 -7.83 14.42
CA LEU A 47 -0.37 -7.68 15.85
C LEU A 47 -1.80 -8.06 16.22
N ALA A 48 -2.66 -8.25 15.22
CA ALA A 48 -4.04 -8.62 15.47
C ALA A 48 -4.11 -10.05 16.03
N ASN A 49 -5.04 -10.24 16.95
CA ASN A 49 -5.42 -11.52 17.54
C ASN A 49 -6.95 -11.58 17.67
N GLY A 50 -7.51 -12.73 18.01
CA GLY A 50 -8.97 -12.91 18.07
C GLY A 50 -9.69 -11.84 18.91
N GLU A 51 -9.19 -11.56 20.11
CA GLU A 51 -9.76 -10.57 21.04
C GLU A 51 -9.74 -9.15 20.45
N THR A 52 -8.58 -8.69 20.00
CA THR A 52 -8.43 -7.36 19.38
C THR A 52 -9.21 -7.19 18.08
N ILE A 53 -9.50 -8.27 17.35
CA ILE A 53 -10.33 -8.24 16.14
C ILE A 53 -11.81 -8.10 16.51
N VAL A 54 -12.30 -8.89 17.47
CA VAL A 54 -13.70 -8.81 17.93
C VAL A 54 -14.01 -7.44 18.55
N ASP A 55 -13.07 -6.90 19.31
CA ASP A 55 -13.20 -5.56 19.93
C ASP A 55 -12.98 -4.41 18.94
N GLY A 56 -12.63 -4.70 17.69
CA GLY A 56 -12.36 -3.71 16.64
C GLY A 56 -11.03 -2.95 16.81
N HIS A 57 -10.27 -3.23 17.87
CA HIS A 57 -8.98 -2.59 18.14
C HIS A 57 -7.96 -2.85 17.02
N ALA A 58 -7.92 -4.06 16.47
CA ALA A 58 -7.04 -4.42 15.35
C ALA A 58 -7.32 -3.53 14.12
N ALA A 59 -8.60 -3.31 13.80
CA ALA A 59 -8.99 -2.44 12.70
C ALA A 59 -8.63 -0.97 12.96
N LEU A 60 -8.78 -0.51 14.20
CA LEU A 60 -8.39 0.84 14.63
C LEU A 60 -6.87 1.04 14.48
N VAL A 61 -6.06 0.07 14.91
CA VAL A 61 -4.60 0.12 14.76
C VAL A 61 -4.22 0.21 13.29
N VAL A 62 -4.80 -0.64 12.42
CA VAL A 62 -4.53 -0.60 10.98
C VAL A 62 -4.98 0.73 10.36
N ALA A 63 -6.16 1.24 10.74
CA ALA A 63 -6.65 2.53 10.26
C ALA A 63 -5.73 3.68 10.71
N ALA A 64 -5.30 3.68 11.97
CA ALA A 64 -4.40 4.67 12.53
C ALA A 64 -3.03 4.63 11.85
N THR A 65 -2.44 3.44 11.66
CA THR A 65 -1.19 3.26 10.89
C THR A 65 -1.32 3.82 9.48
N THR A 66 -2.44 3.54 8.81
CA THR A 66 -2.69 4.03 7.45
C THR A 66 -2.79 5.55 7.40
N ALA A 67 -3.59 6.14 8.30
CA ALA A 67 -3.82 7.57 8.37
C ALA A 67 -2.54 8.34 8.71
N THR A 68 -1.79 7.88 9.70
CA THR A 68 -0.52 8.49 10.13
C THR A 68 0.56 8.37 9.06
N THR A 69 0.66 7.22 8.38
CA THR A 69 1.59 7.03 7.26
C THR A 69 1.27 7.96 6.11
N TYR A 70 -0.01 8.07 5.75
CA TYR A 70 -0.47 8.98 4.71
C TYR A 70 -0.14 10.43 5.07
N LEU A 71 -0.43 10.85 6.30
CA LEU A 71 -0.14 12.20 6.77
C LEU A 71 1.36 12.51 6.76
N ALA A 72 2.17 11.57 7.26
CA ALA A 72 3.63 11.70 7.24
C ALA A 72 4.16 11.83 5.81
N HIS A 73 3.61 11.09 4.84
CA HIS A 73 4.00 11.18 3.44
C HIS A 73 3.69 12.55 2.84
N VAL A 74 2.47 13.06 3.07
CA VAL A 74 2.06 14.40 2.61
C VAL A 74 2.93 15.49 3.24
N LEU A 75 3.26 15.37 4.53
CA LEU A 75 4.14 16.31 5.23
C LEU A 75 5.59 16.25 4.71
N ALA A 76 6.13 15.07 4.48
CA ALA A 76 7.48 14.90 3.93
C ALA A 76 7.59 15.54 2.53
N HIS A 77 6.56 15.36 1.71
CA HIS A 77 6.50 15.97 0.39
C HIS A 77 6.43 17.50 0.48
N ARG A 78 5.59 18.06 1.36
CA ARG A 78 5.52 19.51 1.63
C ARG A 78 6.88 20.11 1.91
N VAL A 79 7.63 19.48 2.83
CA VAL A 79 8.95 19.96 3.25
C VAL A 79 9.94 19.87 2.08
N GLY A 80 9.86 18.82 1.26
CA GLY A 80 10.68 18.67 0.06
C GLY A 80 10.42 19.75 -1.00
N GLU A 81 9.15 20.09 -1.27
CA GLU A 81 8.77 21.08 -2.28
C GLU A 81 9.15 22.52 -1.94
N GLN A 82 9.39 22.83 -0.66
CA GLN A 82 9.88 24.16 -0.25
C GLN A 82 11.26 24.47 -0.83
N ILE A 83 11.98 23.46 -1.32
CA ILE A 83 13.28 23.58 -1.96
C ILE A 83 13.09 23.60 -3.48
N GLY A 84 13.15 24.79 -4.11
CA GLY A 84 13.28 24.93 -5.56
C GLY A 84 12.03 25.37 -6.34
N HIS A 85 10.92 25.74 -5.69
CA HIS A 85 9.72 26.25 -6.37
C HIS A 85 9.34 27.70 -5.97
N PRO A 86 9.06 28.60 -6.95
CA PRO A 86 8.54 29.94 -6.66
C PRO A 86 7.15 29.89 -6.03
N ARG A 87 6.93 30.69 -4.98
CA ARG A 87 5.65 30.84 -4.27
C ARG A 87 4.57 31.33 -5.26
N GLY A 88 3.46 30.59 -5.44
CA GLY A 88 2.32 31.11 -6.23
C GLY A 88 1.32 30.13 -6.84
N THR A 89 1.61 28.82 -6.95
CA THR A 89 0.71 27.83 -7.59
C THR A 89 0.27 26.70 -6.64
N GLU A 90 0.17 26.99 -5.35
CA GLU A 90 0.13 25.96 -4.30
C GLU A 90 -1.18 25.13 -4.28
N ARG A 91 -2.35 25.75 -4.50
CA ARG A 91 -3.66 25.09 -4.25
C ARG A 91 -3.99 23.91 -5.16
N ASP A 92 -3.73 24.02 -6.46
CA ASP A 92 -4.01 22.93 -7.41
C ASP A 92 -2.94 21.82 -7.36
N HIS A 93 -1.77 22.12 -6.81
CA HIS A 93 -0.72 21.13 -6.52
C HIS A 93 -1.10 20.24 -5.33
N TRP A 94 -1.65 20.84 -4.26
CA TRP A 94 -2.10 20.13 -3.05
C TRP A 94 -3.05 18.95 -3.33
N LEU A 95 -4.06 19.19 -4.17
CA LEU A 95 -5.07 18.18 -4.51
C LEU A 95 -4.52 17.08 -5.40
N GLN A 96 -3.52 17.38 -6.24
CA GLN A 96 -2.86 16.39 -7.07
C GLN A 96 -1.94 15.50 -6.22
N GLU A 97 -1.21 16.08 -5.28
CA GLU A 97 -0.26 15.33 -4.45
C GLU A 97 -0.96 14.45 -3.40
N ALA A 98 -2.02 14.95 -2.77
CA ALA A 98 -2.89 14.15 -1.92
C ALA A 98 -3.50 12.96 -2.68
N ARG A 99 -3.86 13.18 -3.96
CA ARG A 99 -4.36 12.12 -4.84
C ARG A 99 -3.27 11.13 -5.26
N ASP A 100 -2.05 11.61 -5.49
CA ASP A 100 -0.91 10.75 -5.81
C ASP A 100 -0.53 9.84 -4.64
N SER A 101 -0.90 10.24 -3.41
CA SER A 101 -0.74 9.48 -2.17
C SER A 101 -1.91 8.55 -1.83
N THR A 102 -2.99 8.54 -2.63
CA THR A 102 -4.12 7.59 -2.49
C THR A 102 -3.75 6.10 -2.46
N PRO A 103 -2.64 5.64 -3.08
CA PRO A 103 -2.27 4.23 -3.01
C PRO A 103 -2.00 3.76 -1.57
N ILE A 104 -1.54 4.63 -0.66
CA ILE A 104 -1.34 4.32 0.77
C ILE A 104 -2.70 4.06 1.44
N LEU A 105 -3.67 4.96 1.22
CA LEU A 105 -5.01 4.82 1.79
C LEU A 105 -5.67 3.52 1.32
N PHE A 106 -5.54 3.20 0.04
CA PHE A 106 -6.12 1.97 -0.52
C PHE A 106 -5.50 0.70 0.07
N ALA A 107 -4.19 0.71 0.35
CA ALA A 107 -3.51 -0.41 1.00
C ALA A 107 -4.06 -0.68 2.41
N GLY A 108 -4.44 0.36 3.15
CA GLY A 108 -4.92 0.24 4.53
C GLY A 108 -6.42 0.09 4.72
N ILE A 109 -7.23 0.79 3.91
CA ILE A 109 -8.70 0.79 4.05
C ILE A 109 -9.28 -0.61 3.85
N THR A 110 -8.79 -1.35 2.86
CA THR A 110 -9.33 -2.69 2.56
C THR A 110 -9.11 -3.65 3.75
N PRO A 111 -7.89 -3.80 4.29
CA PRO A 111 -7.67 -4.55 5.53
C PRO A 111 -8.46 -4.03 6.73
N THR A 112 -8.57 -2.71 6.93
CA THR A 112 -9.38 -2.15 8.02
C THR A 112 -10.83 -2.63 7.94
N VAL A 113 -11.45 -2.55 6.77
CA VAL A 113 -12.84 -3.00 6.58
C VAL A 113 -12.95 -4.50 6.84
N VAL A 114 -12.03 -5.30 6.29
CA VAL A 114 -12.03 -6.76 6.49
C VAL A 114 -11.92 -7.13 7.97
N LEU A 115 -11.05 -6.45 8.73
CA LEU A 115 -10.88 -6.69 10.17
C LEU A 115 -12.06 -6.20 11.01
N LEU A 116 -12.90 -5.30 10.50
CA LEU A 116 -14.15 -4.90 11.17
C LEU A 116 -15.31 -5.88 10.94
N LEU A 117 -15.27 -6.69 9.88
CA LEU A 117 -16.38 -7.59 9.52
C LEU A 117 -16.78 -8.56 10.65
N PRO A 118 -15.86 -9.18 11.41
CA PRO A 118 -16.22 -10.08 12.52
C PRO A 118 -17.06 -9.41 13.61
N MET A 119 -17.00 -8.07 13.74
CA MET A 119 -17.82 -7.34 14.71
C MET A 119 -19.32 -7.36 14.35
N PHE A 120 -19.65 -7.51 13.06
CA PHE A 120 -21.02 -7.42 12.54
C PHE A 120 -21.51 -8.72 11.89
N THR A 121 -20.62 -9.72 11.76
CA THR A 121 -20.88 -10.95 11.02
C THR A 121 -20.33 -12.15 11.78
N SER A 122 -20.76 -13.36 11.42
CA SER A 122 -20.20 -14.60 11.96
C SER A 122 -18.89 -15.01 11.27
N LEU A 123 -18.14 -14.06 10.71
CA LEU A 123 -16.87 -14.34 10.04
C LEU A 123 -15.80 -14.69 11.09
N PRO A 124 -15.11 -15.84 10.97
CA PRO A 124 -14.04 -16.20 11.89
C PRO A 124 -12.92 -15.16 11.89
N THR A 125 -12.37 -14.86 13.06
CA THR A 125 -11.30 -13.87 13.25
C THR A 125 -10.03 -14.24 12.49
N GLU A 126 -9.71 -15.52 12.44
CA GLU A 126 -8.55 -16.07 11.71
C GLU A 126 -8.73 -15.86 10.20
N ALA A 127 -9.95 -16.08 9.70
CA ALA A 127 -10.29 -15.86 8.30
C ALA A 127 -10.18 -14.38 7.95
N ALA A 128 -10.68 -13.47 8.79
CA ALA A 128 -10.56 -12.03 8.59
C ALA A 128 -9.08 -11.59 8.55
N GLN A 129 -8.27 -12.06 9.49
CA GLN A 129 -6.84 -11.76 9.53
C GLN A 129 -6.08 -12.30 8.31
N LEU A 130 -6.38 -13.53 7.87
CA LEU A 130 -5.81 -14.14 6.68
C LEU A 130 -6.21 -13.40 5.39
N ILE A 131 -7.48 -13.00 5.26
CA ILE A 131 -7.96 -12.22 4.11
C ILE A 131 -7.27 -10.85 4.09
N ALA A 132 -7.17 -10.17 5.24
CA ALA A 132 -6.53 -8.87 5.36
C ALA A 132 -5.03 -8.92 5.01
N GLY A 133 -4.28 -9.90 5.55
CA GLY A 133 -2.87 -10.09 5.23
C GLY A 133 -2.66 -10.57 3.79
N GLY A 134 -3.49 -11.51 3.33
CA GLY A 134 -3.49 -12.03 1.96
C GLY A 134 -3.75 -10.95 0.92
N TRP A 135 -4.58 -9.96 1.23
CA TRP A 135 -4.82 -8.79 0.38
C TRP A 135 -3.52 -8.03 0.10
N ILE A 136 -2.72 -7.73 1.13
CA ILE A 136 -1.43 -7.02 0.97
C ILE A 136 -0.43 -7.85 0.15
N VAL A 137 -0.37 -9.16 0.40
CA VAL A 137 0.51 -10.07 -0.36
C VAL A 137 0.12 -10.11 -1.84
N LEU A 138 -1.18 -10.22 -2.12
CA LEU A 138 -1.71 -10.15 -3.48
C LEU A 138 -1.35 -8.80 -4.13
N GLN A 139 -1.50 -7.71 -3.37
CA GLN A 139 -1.15 -6.36 -3.77
C GLN A 139 0.30 -6.26 -4.28
N PHE A 140 1.24 -6.77 -3.49
CA PHE A 140 2.66 -6.78 -3.84
C PHE A 140 2.99 -7.67 -5.03
N SER A 141 2.30 -8.81 -5.16
CA SER A 141 2.47 -9.71 -6.29
C SER A 141 2.03 -9.05 -7.61
N LEU A 142 0.91 -8.32 -7.59
CA LEU A 142 0.40 -7.58 -8.75
C LEU A 142 1.34 -6.43 -9.13
N LEU A 143 1.85 -5.68 -8.14
CA LEU A 143 2.85 -4.64 -8.39
C LEU A 143 4.11 -5.18 -9.06
N GLY A 144 4.66 -6.30 -8.58
CA GLY A 144 5.87 -6.89 -9.15
C GLY A 144 5.70 -7.20 -10.63
N THR A 145 4.55 -7.75 -11.01
CA THR A 145 4.22 -8.00 -12.43
C THR A 145 4.07 -6.73 -13.25
N ASP A 146 3.54 -5.65 -12.69
CA ASP A 146 3.36 -4.38 -13.40
C ASP A 146 4.67 -3.61 -13.55
N VAL A 147 5.53 -3.61 -12.53
CA VAL A 147 6.88 -3.00 -12.60
C VAL A 147 7.76 -3.70 -13.63
N ALA A 148 7.72 -5.03 -13.69
CA ALA A 148 8.46 -5.79 -14.70
C ALA A 148 8.03 -5.38 -16.12
N ARG A 149 6.71 -5.27 -16.37
CA ARG A 149 6.15 -4.86 -17.66
C ARG A 149 6.48 -3.40 -18.00
N LEU A 150 6.35 -2.48 -17.04
CA LEU A 150 6.68 -1.05 -17.20
C LEU A 150 8.17 -0.81 -17.49
N SER A 151 9.04 -1.70 -17.02
CA SER A 151 10.50 -1.65 -17.27
C SER A 151 10.91 -2.25 -18.62
N GLY A 152 9.96 -2.63 -19.48
CA GLY A 152 10.22 -3.31 -20.76
C GLY A 152 10.77 -4.73 -20.61
N ARG A 153 10.74 -5.30 -19.39
CA ARG A 153 11.21 -6.66 -19.11
C ARG A 153 10.02 -7.62 -19.21
N ARG A 154 10.22 -8.77 -19.85
CA ARG A 154 9.18 -9.81 -19.90
C ARG A 154 8.91 -10.28 -18.46
N PRO A 155 7.65 -10.27 -17.98
CA PRO A 155 7.32 -10.78 -16.66
C PRO A 155 7.59 -12.29 -16.63
N THR A 156 8.65 -12.69 -15.94
CA THR A 156 9.09 -14.08 -15.82
C THR A 156 8.49 -14.69 -14.55
N ALA A 157 8.37 -16.01 -14.47
CA ALA A 157 7.97 -16.73 -13.25
C ALA A 157 8.78 -16.32 -12.00
N ARG A 158 10.02 -15.83 -12.22
CA ARG A 158 10.90 -15.26 -11.19
C ARG A 158 10.33 -13.99 -10.50
N THR A 159 9.47 -13.23 -11.17
CA THR A 159 8.79 -12.04 -10.62
C THR A 159 7.58 -12.43 -9.76
N LEU A 160 6.91 -13.53 -10.11
CA LEU A 160 5.91 -14.15 -9.23
C LEU A 160 6.58 -14.66 -7.95
N TRP A 161 7.76 -15.28 -8.10
CA TRP A 161 8.61 -15.70 -6.99
C TRP A 161 9.11 -14.54 -6.11
N SER A 162 9.29 -13.34 -6.64
CA SER A 162 9.61 -12.17 -5.79
C SER A 162 8.43 -11.72 -4.93
N GLY A 163 7.19 -11.87 -5.41
CA GLY A 163 5.99 -11.63 -4.59
C GLY A 163 5.87 -12.66 -3.47
N ILE A 164 6.13 -13.93 -3.78
CA ILE A 164 6.18 -15.02 -2.79
C ILE A 164 7.33 -14.81 -1.80
N ALA A 165 8.52 -14.44 -2.28
CA ALA A 165 9.68 -14.16 -1.42
C ALA A 165 9.43 -12.94 -0.51
N LEU A 166 8.74 -11.92 -1.00
CA LEU A 166 8.35 -10.76 -0.21
C LEU A 166 7.26 -11.10 0.81
N ALA A 167 6.31 -11.96 0.45
CA ALA A 167 5.31 -12.50 1.37
C ALA A 167 5.95 -13.36 2.46
N LEU A 168 6.92 -14.21 2.10
CA LEU A 168 7.71 -14.99 3.04
C LEU A 168 8.56 -14.09 3.94
N ALA A 169 9.22 -13.07 3.39
CA ALA A 169 9.97 -12.09 4.17
C ALA A 169 9.08 -11.32 5.14
N ALA A 170 7.89 -10.91 4.69
CA ALA A 170 6.90 -10.29 5.56
C ALA A 170 6.40 -11.25 6.64
N GLY A 171 6.13 -12.51 6.29
CA GLY A 171 5.81 -13.57 7.25
C GLY A 171 6.92 -13.77 8.29
N VAL A 172 8.18 -13.75 7.88
CA VAL A 172 9.34 -13.80 8.79
C VAL A 172 9.35 -12.59 9.72
N VAL A 173 9.09 -11.37 9.22
CA VAL A 173 8.99 -10.16 10.06
C VAL A 173 7.85 -10.28 11.07
N VAL A 174 6.70 -10.83 10.67
CA VAL A 174 5.57 -11.10 11.57
C VAL A 174 5.98 -12.07 12.67
N VAL A 175 6.57 -13.21 12.31
CA VAL A 175 7.05 -14.21 13.27
C VAL A 175 8.06 -13.60 14.23
N LEU A 176 9.07 -12.89 13.71
CA LEU A 176 10.11 -12.27 14.52
C LEU A 176 9.52 -11.27 15.52
N LYS A 177 8.56 -10.46 15.08
CA LYS A 177 7.90 -9.48 15.93
C LYS A 177 7.06 -10.15 17.03
N VAL A 178 6.28 -11.17 16.69
CA VAL A 178 5.48 -11.90 17.67
C VAL A 178 6.38 -12.55 18.73
N THR A 179 7.52 -13.11 18.32
CA THR A 179 8.47 -13.73 19.26
C THR A 179 9.29 -12.73 20.08
N LEU A 180 9.52 -11.51 19.58
CA LEU A 180 10.32 -10.47 20.25
C LEU A 180 9.47 -9.46 21.04
N ALA A 181 8.17 -9.39 20.80
CA ALA A 181 7.22 -8.52 21.50
C ALA A 181 6.45 -9.26 22.61
N HIS A 182 6.82 -10.51 22.89
CA HIS A 182 6.59 -11.19 24.17
C HIS A 182 7.82 -11.01 25.05
#